data_AF-A0A9D8BPY0-F1
#
_entry.id   AF-A0A9D8BPY0-F1
#
_cell.length_a   1.000
_cell.length_b   1.000
_cell.length_c   1.000
_cell.angle_alpha   90.00
_cell.angle_beta   90.00
_cell.angle_gamma   90.00
#
_symmetry.space_group_name_H-M   'P 1'
#
loop_
_entity.id
_entity.type
_entity.pdbx_description
1 polymer ?
#
loop_
_entity_poly.entity_id
_entity_poly.type
_entity_poly.pdbx_seq_one_letter_code
_entity_poly.pdbx_strand_id
1 'polypeptide(L)'
;MKRAALIALAAHCLLLSASPCSNAEPFDGSRFKGRIALSHDGNFNDEDDWGAFPVAIAILDAFGVKEKIVHVDFNNIIQNNDARFEKEMTASVLGAAEKYGIPPTVLHNCRTDLDGAVNSIKNAVNASSRENPLYYLLAGPMDVPYRGILAADPVKRQYAYCMSHSSWNDGYGKRRIECRNKRDVISLG
;
A
#
# COMPACT_ATOMS: atom_id res chain seq x y z
N MET A 1 -54.45 -40.25 0.06
CA MET A 1 -53.07 -40.39 -0.43
C MET A 1 -52.67 -39.16 -1.22
N LYS A 2 -51.61 -38.48 -0.75
CA LYS A 2 -50.65 -37.61 -1.47
C LYS A 2 -51.22 -36.47 -2.35
N ARG A 3 -51.35 -35.26 -1.78
CA ARG A 3 -51.17 -33.93 -2.44
C ARG A 3 -51.47 -32.81 -1.43
N ALA A 4 -50.66 -32.65 -0.39
CA ALA A 4 -50.84 -31.55 0.58
C ALA A 4 -49.55 -31.16 1.33
N ALA A 5 -48.36 -31.43 0.78
CA ALA A 5 -47.11 -31.17 1.49
C ALA A 5 -46.02 -30.74 0.50
N LEU A 6 -46.14 -29.55 -0.10
CA LEU A 6 -45.04 -28.98 -0.88
C LEU A 6 -45.16 -27.47 -1.13
N ILE A 7 -45.74 -26.68 -0.21
CA ILE A 7 -45.70 -25.21 -0.31
C ILE A 7 -45.62 -24.59 1.10
N ALA A 8 -44.63 -24.99 1.90
CA ALA A 8 -44.36 -24.33 3.20
C ALA A 8 -42.90 -24.44 3.66
N LEU A 9 -41.95 -24.66 2.74
CA LEU A 9 -40.52 -24.77 3.09
C LEU A 9 -39.61 -24.13 2.04
N ALA A 10 -40.02 -22.98 1.50
CA ALA A 10 -39.23 -22.22 0.53
C ALA A 10 -39.32 -20.70 0.78
N ALA A 11 -39.47 -20.29 2.04
CA ALA A 11 -39.48 -18.89 2.46
C ALA A 11 -38.48 -18.64 3.60
N HIS A 12 -37.35 -19.34 3.60
CA HIS A 12 -36.26 -19.16 4.57
C HIS A 12 -34.87 -19.00 3.93
N CYS A 13 -34.79 -18.89 2.61
CA CYS A 13 -33.54 -18.58 1.92
C CYS A 13 -33.78 -17.41 0.99
N LEU A 14 -33.57 -16.19 1.47
CA LEU A 14 -33.18 -14.97 0.70
C LEU A 14 -33.43 -13.70 1.54
N LEU A 15 -33.01 -13.71 2.81
CA LEU A 15 -32.43 -12.49 3.36
C LEU A 15 -30.92 -12.62 3.10
N LEU A 16 -30.54 -12.43 1.84
CA LEU A 16 -29.25 -11.84 1.54
C LEU A 16 -29.27 -10.51 2.27
N SER A 17 -28.70 -10.48 3.48
CA SER A 17 -28.16 -9.25 4.01
C SER A 17 -27.15 -8.80 2.98
N ALA A 18 -27.59 -7.93 2.07
CA ALA A 18 -26.72 -6.97 1.44
C ALA A 18 -26.11 -6.22 2.63
N SER A 19 -24.99 -6.74 3.16
CA SER A 19 -24.10 -5.98 3.99
C SER A 19 -23.83 -4.75 3.15
N PRO A 20 -24.28 -3.55 3.56
CA PRO A 20 -23.81 -2.37 2.88
C PRO A 20 -22.31 -2.45 3.03
N CYS A 21 -21.61 -2.60 1.90
CA CYS A 21 -20.22 -2.21 1.80
C CYS A 21 -20.25 -0.69 1.96
N SER A 22 -20.49 -0.24 3.20
CA SER A 22 -20.08 1.06 3.64
C SER A 22 -18.56 1.01 3.51
N ASN A 23 -18.09 1.39 2.32
CA ASN A 23 -16.73 1.84 2.12
C ASN A 23 -16.61 3.05 3.04
N ALA A 24 -16.25 2.80 4.30
CA ALA A 24 -16.01 3.88 5.24
C ALA A 24 -14.94 4.77 4.60
N GLU A 25 -15.31 5.99 4.23
CA GLU A 25 -14.39 6.89 3.56
C GLU A 25 -13.15 7.12 4.46
N PRO A 26 -11.94 7.20 3.87
CA PRO A 26 -10.69 7.40 4.62
C PRO A 26 -10.76 8.58 5.59
N PHE A 27 -11.57 9.57 5.26
CA PHE A 27 -11.75 10.80 6.03
C PHE A 27 -13.24 11.11 6.12
N ASP A 28 -13.75 11.30 7.33
CA ASP A 28 -15.18 11.61 7.56
C ASP A 28 -15.47 13.11 7.68
N GLY A 29 -14.57 13.95 7.16
CA GLY A 29 -14.63 15.41 7.34
C GLY A 29 -13.99 15.90 8.64
N SER A 30 -13.67 15.00 9.58
CA SER A 30 -13.06 15.34 10.86
C SER A 30 -11.83 14.52 11.22
N ARG A 31 -11.84 13.22 10.92
CA ARG A 31 -10.79 12.29 11.33
C ARG A 31 -10.44 11.32 10.22
N PHE A 32 -9.14 11.09 10.04
CA PHE A 32 -8.67 10.03 9.17
C PHE A 32 -8.72 8.65 9.85
N LYS A 33 -9.30 7.68 9.16
CA LYS A 33 -9.44 6.28 9.57
C LYS A 33 -8.44 5.42 8.80
N GLY A 34 -7.82 4.45 9.48
CA GLY A 34 -6.83 3.58 8.88
C GLY A 34 -5.37 3.96 9.15
N ARG A 35 -4.48 3.33 8.38
CA ARG A 35 -3.02 3.36 8.45
C ARG A 35 -2.44 3.68 7.07
N ILE A 36 -1.21 4.18 7.05
CA ILE A 36 -0.55 4.70 5.85
C ILE A 36 0.71 3.89 5.58
N ALA A 37 0.89 3.48 4.33
CA ALA A 37 2.14 2.96 3.81
C ALA A 37 2.61 3.86 2.65
N LEU A 38 3.92 4.03 2.52
CA LEU A 38 4.55 4.85 1.48
C LEU A 38 5.57 4.00 0.71
N SER A 39 5.68 4.22 -0.59
CA SER A 39 6.58 3.51 -1.48
C SER A 39 7.21 4.52 -2.42
N HIS A 40 8.54 4.54 -2.49
CA HIS A 40 9.30 5.52 -3.27
C HIS A 40 10.46 4.86 -4.02
N ASP A 41 10.73 5.33 -5.23
CA ASP A 41 11.72 4.72 -6.08
C ASP A 41 13.07 5.42 -6.00
N GLY A 42 13.21 6.69 -6.35
CA GLY A 42 14.33 7.60 -6.06
C GLY A 42 15.76 7.15 -6.42
N ASN A 43 15.96 5.90 -6.86
CA ASN A 43 17.27 5.25 -6.94
C ASN A 43 17.80 5.04 -8.36
N PHE A 44 17.07 5.49 -9.40
CA PHE A 44 17.55 5.31 -10.77
C PHE A 44 16.99 6.29 -11.82
N ASN A 45 15.68 6.54 -11.86
CA ASN A 45 15.04 7.20 -13.01
C ASN A 45 15.24 8.72 -13.05
N ASP A 46 14.85 9.39 -11.97
CA ASP A 46 14.90 10.84 -11.78
C ASP A 46 14.93 11.17 -10.28
N GLU A 47 15.06 12.46 -9.98
CA GLU A 47 15.28 12.99 -8.63
C GLU A 47 14.00 13.40 -7.87
N ASP A 48 12.81 13.18 -8.43
CA ASP A 48 11.56 13.74 -7.91
C ASP A 48 11.22 13.24 -6.49
N ASP A 49 11.47 11.96 -6.22
CA ASP A 49 11.22 11.33 -4.92
C ASP A 49 12.14 11.82 -3.80
N TRP A 50 13.30 12.42 -4.13
CA TRP A 50 14.19 13.02 -3.15
C TRP A 50 13.50 14.18 -2.41
N GLY A 51 12.67 14.95 -3.11
CA GLY A 51 11.85 16.00 -2.53
C GLY A 51 10.45 15.53 -2.11
N ALA A 52 9.89 14.55 -2.81
CA ALA A 52 8.52 14.11 -2.57
C ALA A 52 8.33 13.49 -1.18
N PHE A 53 9.25 12.62 -0.74
CA PHE A 53 9.17 11.98 0.57
C PHE A 53 9.10 12.99 1.74
N PRO A 54 10.06 13.93 1.91
CA PRO A 54 10.01 14.89 3.02
C PRO A 54 8.77 15.78 2.97
N VAL A 55 8.29 16.16 1.78
CA VAL A 55 7.05 16.93 1.62
C VAL A 55 5.83 16.11 2.05
N ALA A 56 5.76 14.83 1.66
CA ALA A 56 4.69 13.94 2.09
C ALA A 56 4.66 13.81 3.62
N ILE A 57 5.81 13.59 4.26
CA ILE A 57 5.90 13.53 5.73
C ILE A 57 5.48 14.85 6.38
N ALA A 58 5.90 15.99 5.84
CA ALA A 58 5.50 17.30 6.34
C ALA A 58 3.99 17.53 6.26
N ILE A 59 3.34 17.09 5.17
CA ILE A 59 1.88 17.16 5.02
C ILE A 59 1.17 16.26 6.05
N LEU A 60 1.65 15.02 6.23
CA LEU A 60 1.06 14.08 7.19
C LEU A 60 1.23 14.55 8.65
N ASP A 61 2.36 15.20 8.96
CA ASP A 61 2.62 15.82 10.26
C ASP A 61 1.70 17.04 10.49
N ALA A 62 1.61 17.94 9.52
CA ALA A 62 0.71 19.10 9.58
C ALA A 62 -0.78 18.70 9.71
N PHE A 63 -1.16 17.57 9.10
CA PHE A 63 -2.50 17.00 9.21
C PHE A 63 -2.72 16.18 10.50
N GLY A 64 -1.68 15.96 11.30
CA GLY A 64 -1.77 15.24 12.58
C GLY A 64 -1.95 13.73 12.46
N VAL A 65 -1.54 13.14 11.32
CA VAL A 65 -1.71 11.70 11.03
C VAL A 65 -0.39 10.95 10.83
N LYS A 66 0.76 11.62 10.95
CA LYS A 66 2.09 11.01 10.79
C LYS A 66 2.27 9.70 11.57
N GLU A 67 1.77 9.62 12.80
CA GLU A 67 1.84 8.41 13.65
C GLU A 67 1.07 7.19 13.08
N LYS A 68 0.32 7.38 11.99
CA LYS A 68 -0.37 6.30 11.28
C LYS A 68 0.48 5.66 10.18
N ILE A 69 1.69 6.15 9.94
CA ILE A 69 2.65 5.52 9.03
C ILE A 69 3.11 4.20 9.66
N VAL A 70 2.92 3.09 8.94
CA VAL A 70 3.29 1.74 9.41
C VAL A 70 4.28 1.03 8.51
N HIS A 71 4.58 1.59 7.34
CA HIS A 71 5.51 1.03 6.38
C HIS A 71 6.01 2.13 5.43
N VAL A 72 7.31 2.13 5.16
CA VAL A 72 7.95 2.91 4.11
C VAL A 72 8.95 2.01 3.40
N ASP A 73 8.73 1.74 2.12
CA ASP A 73 9.75 1.19 1.23
C ASP A 73 10.34 2.31 0.36
N PHE A 74 11.66 2.32 0.19
CA PHE A 74 12.35 3.29 -0.66
C PHE A 74 13.52 2.65 -1.41
N ASN A 75 14.03 3.32 -2.46
CA ASN A 75 15.00 2.72 -3.39
C ASN A 75 14.48 1.43 -4.04
N ASN A 76 13.19 1.43 -4.39
CA ASN A 76 12.45 0.22 -4.70
C ASN A 76 12.47 -0.20 -6.18
N ILE A 77 13.30 0.44 -7.00
CA ILE A 77 13.67 -0.12 -8.30
C ILE A 77 14.66 -1.23 -8.03
N ILE A 78 14.16 -2.45 -8.01
CA ILE A 78 14.96 -3.62 -7.62
C ILE A 78 15.84 -4.12 -8.77
N GLN A 79 15.48 -3.84 -10.02
CA GLN A 79 16.17 -4.29 -11.23
C GLN A 79 17.37 -3.41 -11.59
N ASN A 80 17.35 -2.13 -11.20
CA ASN A 80 18.33 -1.12 -11.57
C ASN A 80 18.65 -0.22 -10.39
N ASN A 81 19.85 0.35 -10.38
CA ASN A 81 20.28 1.25 -9.32
C ASN A 81 21.40 2.16 -9.83
N ASP A 82 21.36 3.42 -9.42
CA ASP A 82 22.49 4.34 -9.52
C ASP A 82 22.94 4.71 -8.09
N ALA A 83 24.23 4.54 -7.80
CA ALA A 83 24.77 4.74 -6.45
C ALA A 83 24.65 6.19 -5.94
N ARG A 84 24.68 7.18 -6.84
CA ARG A 84 24.42 8.58 -6.48
C ARG A 84 22.95 8.73 -6.07
N PHE A 85 22.04 8.19 -6.86
CA PHE A 85 20.60 8.32 -6.61
C PHE A 85 20.19 7.61 -5.32
N GLU A 86 20.63 6.37 -5.12
CA GLU A 86 20.38 5.63 -3.87
C GLU A 86 20.87 6.44 -2.65
N LYS A 87 22.05 7.05 -2.74
CA LYS A 87 22.62 7.87 -1.68
C LYS A 87 21.74 9.09 -1.37
N GLU A 88 21.32 9.85 -2.39
CA GLU A 88 20.51 11.06 -2.20
C GLU A 88 19.11 10.71 -1.67
N MET A 89 18.46 9.68 -2.21
CA MET A 89 17.17 9.21 -1.72
C MET A 89 17.26 8.70 -0.27
N THR A 90 18.31 7.94 0.06
CA THR A 90 18.55 7.48 1.44
C THR A 90 18.77 8.66 2.38
N ALA A 91 19.57 9.66 1.98
CA ALA A 91 19.78 10.86 2.79
C ALA A 91 18.48 11.63 3.01
N SER A 92 17.63 11.73 1.98
CA SER A 92 16.32 12.37 2.08
C SER A 92 15.39 11.65 3.07
N VAL A 93 15.25 10.33 2.93
CA VAL A 93 14.37 9.52 3.81
C VAL A 93 14.84 9.57 5.26
N LEU A 94 16.13 9.35 5.50
CA LEU A 94 16.67 9.34 6.86
C LEU A 94 16.63 10.73 7.50
N GLY A 95 16.93 11.79 6.75
CA GLY A 95 16.86 13.17 7.25
C GLY A 95 15.42 13.59 7.59
N ALA A 96 14.45 13.21 6.78
CA ALA A 96 13.04 13.44 7.09
C ALA A 96 12.58 12.60 8.30
N ALA A 97 12.98 11.34 8.38
CA ALA A 97 12.66 10.48 9.50
C ALA A 97 13.21 11.03 10.83
N GLU A 98 14.46 11.48 10.84
CA GLU A 98 15.07 12.14 12.00
C GLU A 98 14.31 13.41 12.37
N LYS A 99 14.06 14.30 11.39
CA LYS A 99 13.39 15.59 11.63
C LYS A 99 11.98 15.44 12.18
N TYR A 100 11.21 14.48 11.66
CA TYR A 100 9.80 14.32 11.99
C TYR A 100 9.53 13.20 13.01
N GLY A 101 10.56 12.47 13.44
CA GLY A 101 10.43 11.37 14.41
C GLY A 101 9.77 10.12 13.86
N ILE A 102 10.01 9.79 12.59
CA ILE A 102 9.52 8.52 12.00
C ILE A 102 10.36 7.36 12.56
N PRO A 103 9.75 6.31 13.13
CA PRO A 103 10.51 5.18 13.66
C PRO A 103 11.36 4.50 12.58
N PRO A 104 12.66 4.25 12.80
CA PRO A 104 13.49 3.53 11.84
C PRO A 104 12.96 2.12 11.51
N THR A 105 12.18 1.52 12.43
CA THR A 105 11.59 0.19 12.26
C THR A 105 10.54 0.08 11.16
N VAL A 106 10.01 1.21 10.66
CA VAL A 106 9.08 1.22 9.53
C VAL A 106 9.76 1.56 8.20
N LEU A 107 11.06 1.89 8.20
CA LEU A 107 11.82 2.32 7.04
C LEU A 107 12.62 1.16 6.44
N HIS A 108 12.40 0.87 5.17
CA HIS A 108 13.06 -0.23 4.47
C HIS A 108 13.70 0.24 3.17
N ASN A 109 15.04 0.31 3.13
CA ASN A 109 15.78 0.50 1.89
C ASN A 109 15.75 -0.80 1.09
N CYS A 110 15.02 -0.86 -0.02
CA CYS A 110 14.89 -2.08 -0.83
C CYS A 110 16.19 -2.56 -1.49
N ARG A 111 17.26 -1.76 -1.49
CA ARG A 111 18.59 -2.18 -1.95
C ARG A 111 19.33 -3.03 -0.92
N THR A 112 19.06 -2.83 0.36
CA THR A 112 19.75 -3.52 1.47
C THR A 112 18.82 -4.38 2.33
N ASP A 113 17.51 -4.15 2.27
CA ASP A 113 16.48 -4.79 3.10
C ASP A 113 15.19 -5.07 2.30
N LEU A 114 15.31 -5.72 1.14
CA LEU A 114 14.16 -6.08 0.31
C LEU A 114 13.20 -7.04 1.03
N ASP A 115 13.73 -8.05 1.72
CA ASP A 115 12.91 -9.02 2.44
C ASP A 115 12.20 -8.38 3.64
N GLY A 116 12.86 -7.45 4.34
CA GLY A 116 12.21 -6.66 5.39
C GLY A 116 11.10 -5.79 4.83
N ALA A 117 11.32 -5.11 3.70
CA ALA A 117 10.28 -4.34 3.02
C ALA A 117 9.05 -5.21 2.69
N VAL A 118 9.24 -6.34 2.00
CA VAL A 118 8.16 -7.27 1.62
C VAL A 118 7.42 -7.82 2.84
N ASN A 119 8.14 -8.18 3.90
CA ASN A 119 7.52 -8.68 5.14
C ASN A 119 6.76 -7.59 5.89
N SER A 120 7.27 -6.36 5.89
CA SER A 120 6.66 -5.20 6.54
C SER A 120 5.32 -4.85 5.88
N ILE A 121 5.27 -4.75 4.56
CA ILE A 121 4.00 -4.50 3.86
C ILE A 121 3.02 -5.69 4.00
N LYS A 122 3.51 -6.94 3.94
CA LYS A 122 2.69 -8.14 4.21
C LYS A 122 2.00 -8.05 5.58
N ASN A 123 2.77 -7.71 6.61
CA ASN A 123 2.27 -7.57 7.97
C ASN A 123 1.29 -6.39 8.08
N ALA A 124 1.58 -5.28 7.40
CA ALA A 124 0.68 -4.14 7.33
C ALA A 124 -0.67 -4.52 6.70
N VAL A 125 -0.68 -5.27 5.59
CA VAL A 125 -1.90 -5.79 4.96
C VAL A 125 -2.64 -6.73 5.91
N ASN A 126 -1.96 -7.71 6.52
CA ASN A 126 -2.58 -8.68 7.44
C ASN A 126 -3.25 -8.04 8.66
N ALA A 127 -2.69 -6.94 9.16
CA ALA A 127 -3.25 -6.17 10.26
C ALA A 127 -4.48 -5.30 9.87
N SER A 128 -4.89 -5.31 8.60
CA SER A 128 -5.99 -4.48 8.11
C SER A 128 -7.36 -5.06 8.44
N SER A 129 -8.33 -4.16 8.59
CA SER A 129 -9.75 -4.47 8.72
C SER A 129 -10.58 -3.37 8.05
N ARG A 130 -11.90 -3.55 8.03
CA ARG A 130 -12.85 -2.54 7.54
C ARG A 130 -12.74 -1.23 8.33
N GLU A 131 -12.52 -1.31 9.64
CA GLU A 131 -12.46 -0.17 10.57
C GLU A 131 -11.06 0.45 10.62
N ASN A 132 -10.03 -0.30 10.24
CA ASN A 132 -8.64 0.14 10.23
C ASN A 132 -7.91 -0.29 8.94
N PRO A 133 -8.34 0.22 7.78
CA PRO A 133 -7.77 -0.15 6.49
C PRO A 133 -6.33 0.35 6.32
N LEU A 134 -5.62 -0.21 5.34
CA LEU A 134 -4.31 0.27 4.92
C LEU A 134 -4.46 1.10 3.64
N TYR A 135 -3.87 2.29 3.62
CA TYR A 135 -3.75 3.15 2.43
C TYR A 135 -2.28 3.18 2.01
N TYR A 136 -1.98 2.60 0.86
CA TYR A 136 -0.62 2.45 0.35
C TYR A 136 -0.39 3.41 -0.82
N LEU A 137 0.40 4.46 -0.59
CA LEU A 137 0.77 5.45 -1.59
C LEU A 137 2.00 4.94 -2.37
N LEU A 138 1.81 4.70 -3.66
CA LEU A 138 2.75 4.03 -4.55
C LEU A 138 3.41 5.01 -5.51
N ALA A 139 4.56 5.55 -5.11
CA ALA A 139 5.43 6.42 -5.90
C ALA A 139 6.58 5.66 -6.59
N GLY A 140 6.53 4.33 -6.65
CA GLY A 140 7.50 3.52 -7.42
C GLY A 140 6.90 2.35 -8.18
N PRO A 141 7.73 1.49 -8.82
CA PRO A 141 7.30 0.24 -9.45
C PRO A 141 6.53 -0.71 -8.52
N MET A 142 5.71 -1.59 -9.12
CA MET A 142 4.77 -2.43 -8.38
C MET A 142 5.37 -3.73 -7.81
N ASP A 143 6.67 -3.98 -7.97
CA ASP A 143 7.31 -5.23 -7.53
C ASP A 143 7.23 -5.47 -6.02
N VAL A 144 7.63 -4.48 -5.22
CA VAL A 144 7.56 -4.57 -3.75
C VAL A 144 6.11 -4.65 -3.27
N PRO A 145 5.18 -3.77 -3.74
CA PRO A 145 3.76 -3.90 -3.43
C PRO A 145 3.18 -5.26 -3.78
N TYR A 146 3.45 -5.77 -4.99
CA TYR A 146 2.93 -7.06 -5.44
C TYR A 146 3.42 -8.20 -4.56
N ARG A 147 4.73 -8.29 -4.30
CA ARG A 147 5.32 -9.37 -3.47
C ARG A 147 4.74 -9.35 -2.06
N GLY A 148 4.61 -8.16 -1.48
CA GLY A 148 4.02 -7.93 -0.17
C GLY A 148 2.58 -8.38 -0.05
N ILE A 149 1.73 -7.89 -0.97
CA ILE A 149 0.30 -8.18 -0.99
C ILE A 149 0.05 -9.65 -1.33
N LEU A 150 0.83 -10.24 -2.24
CA LEU A 150 0.75 -11.66 -2.58
C LEU A 150 1.06 -12.55 -1.36
N ALA A 151 2.03 -12.16 -0.53
CA ALA A 151 2.40 -12.89 0.67
C ALA A 151 1.40 -12.70 1.84
N ALA A 152 0.50 -11.73 1.74
CA ALA A 152 -0.53 -11.48 2.75
C ALA A 152 -1.70 -12.47 2.64
N ASP A 153 -2.45 -12.60 3.74
CA ASP A 153 -3.69 -13.37 3.81
C ASP A 153 -4.69 -12.83 2.76
N PRO A 154 -5.15 -13.67 1.81
CA PRO A 154 -6.10 -13.25 0.78
C PRO A 154 -7.34 -12.55 1.31
N VAL A 155 -7.85 -12.93 2.49
CA VAL A 155 -9.06 -12.31 3.07
C VAL A 155 -8.78 -10.89 3.55
N LYS A 156 -7.53 -10.55 3.86
CA LYS A 156 -7.13 -9.23 4.37
C LYS A 156 -6.88 -8.20 3.27
N ARG A 157 -6.58 -8.63 2.04
CA ARG A 157 -6.23 -7.78 0.90
C ARG A 157 -7.31 -6.77 0.54
N GLN A 158 -8.59 -7.15 0.67
CA GLN A 158 -9.74 -6.28 0.46
C GLN A 158 -9.75 -5.00 1.33
N TYR A 159 -8.93 -4.93 2.38
CA TYR A 159 -8.79 -3.78 3.26
C TYR A 159 -7.53 -2.94 2.99
N ALA A 160 -6.79 -3.24 1.92
CA ALA A 160 -5.62 -2.49 1.47
C ALA A 160 -5.95 -1.73 0.18
N TYR A 161 -5.83 -0.40 0.23
CA TYR A 161 -6.12 0.51 -0.86
C TYR A 161 -4.81 1.04 -1.45
N CYS A 162 -4.46 0.57 -2.64
CA CYS A 162 -3.26 1.00 -3.35
C CYS A 162 -3.56 2.20 -4.24
N MET A 163 -2.83 3.31 -4.07
CA MET A 163 -2.99 4.52 -4.86
C MET A 163 -1.67 4.88 -5.51
N SER A 164 -1.65 5.04 -6.82
CA SER A 164 -0.45 5.40 -7.57
C SER A 164 -0.72 6.60 -8.46
N HIS A 165 0.19 7.57 -8.49
CA HIS A 165 0.00 8.86 -9.13
C HIS A 165 0.50 8.93 -10.59
N SER A 166 1.20 7.90 -11.09
CA SER A 166 1.80 7.93 -12.43
C SER A 166 1.50 6.66 -13.22
N SER A 167 1.24 6.81 -14.51
CA SER A 167 1.20 5.68 -15.46
C SER A 167 2.57 5.08 -15.70
N TRP A 168 3.64 5.82 -15.38
CA TRP A 168 4.99 5.30 -15.46
C TRP A 168 5.18 4.14 -14.47
N ASN A 169 4.69 4.27 -13.23
CA ASN A 169 4.73 3.20 -12.22
C ASN A 169 3.96 1.93 -12.65
N ASP A 170 2.96 2.08 -13.53
CA ASP A 170 2.14 0.99 -14.08
C ASP A 170 2.85 0.15 -15.17
N GLY A 171 4.13 0.41 -15.42
CA GLY A 171 4.90 -0.37 -16.38
C GLY A 171 6.37 0.01 -16.47
N TYR A 172 6.87 0.72 -15.46
CA TYR A 172 8.22 1.26 -15.30
C TYR A 172 8.88 1.70 -16.63
N GLY A 173 8.11 2.45 -17.43
CA GLY A 173 8.53 2.96 -18.74
C GLY A 173 8.41 1.94 -19.88
N LYS A 174 7.36 2.04 -20.71
CA LYS A 174 7.06 1.12 -21.84
C LYS A 174 8.25 0.84 -22.80
N ARG A 175 9.09 -0.18 -22.56
CA ARG A 175 9.61 -1.09 -23.62
C ARG A 175 10.37 -2.38 -23.22
N ARG A 176 10.16 -2.97 -22.04
CA ARG A 176 10.30 -4.44 -21.81
C ARG A 176 9.85 -4.74 -20.38
N ILE A 177 8.73 -5.45 -20.25
CA ILE A 177 8.24 -5.90 -18.93
C ILE A 177 9.23 -6.96 -18.43
N GLU A 178 9.97 -6.66 -17.38
CA GLU A 178 10.57 -7.68 -16.51
C GLU A 178 9.87 -7.74 -15.13
N CYS A 179 8.76 -7.00 -14.96
CA CYS A 179 8.25 -6.56 -13.65
C CYS A 179 6.72 -6.69 -13.52
N ARG A 180 6.23 -6.50 -12.29
CA ARG A 180 4.80 -6.43 -11.97
C ARG A 180 4.22 -5.05 -12.29
N ASN A 181 2.94 -5.00 -12.68
CA ASN A 181 2.19 -3.76 -12.93
C ASN A 181 0.96 -3.65 -12.01
N LYS A 182 0.19 -2.55 -12.12
CA LYS A 182 -0.96 -2.34 -11.23
C LYS A 182 -2.06 -3.36 -11.47
N ARG A 183 -2.21 -3.89 -12.69
CA ARG A 183 -3.17 -4.97 -12.97
C ARG A 183 -2.79 -6.26 -12.25
N ASP A 184 -1.50 -6.55 -12.12
CA ASP A 184 -1.04 -7.68 -11.32
C ASP A 184 -1.43 -7.49 -9.84
N VAL A 185 -1.25 -6.28 -9.29
CA VAL A 185 -1.68 -5.96 -7.92
C VAL A 185 -3.20 -6.09 -7.76
N ILE A 186 -3.98 -5.48 -8.66
CA ILE A 186 -5.45 -5.54 -8.67
C ILE A 186 -5.95 -6.99 -8.75
N SER A 187 -5.24 -7.87 -9.47
CA SER A 187 -5.62 -9.27 -9.62
C SER A 187 -5.53 -10.08 -8.33
N LEU A 188 -4.88 -9.55 -7.28
CA LEU A 188 -4.69 -10.25 -6.00
C LEU A 188 -5.92 -10.18 -5.07
N GLY A 189 -6.90 -9.32 -5.36
CA GLY A 189 -8.07 -9.05 -4.52
C GLY A 189 -7.82 -7.95 -3.50
#